data_AF-A0A937JPU5-F1
#
_entry.id   AF-A0A937JPU5-F1
#
_cell.length_a   1.000
_cell.length_b   1.000
_cell.length_c   1.000
_cell.angle_alpha   90.00
_cell.angle_beta   90.00
_cell.angle_gamma   90.00
#
_symmetry.space_group_name_H-M   'P 1'
#
loop_
_entity.id
_entity.type
_entity.pdbx_description
1 polymer ?
#
loop_
_entity_poly.entity_id
_entity_poly.type
_entity_poly.pdbx_seq_one_letter_code
_entity_poly.pdbx_strand_id
1 'polypeptide(L)'
;MGIGRDMRRLCNELVGGLTLPAPAAPEELYRALCDAMSRRRGRPVHFRTAVFPPGTASGLWLDLTDRDVVVVEERTAPGHQLVILGHELWHMQADHSGHHVDGVGAATRLLLEDTDREALQAAVQRVAARTRFDHAEERDAESFGLLLASKCRAMLAGSAVRGPVQRDGVAGRIGASLGYPGPQG
;
A
#
# COMPACT_ATOMS: atom_id res chain seq x y z
N MET A 1 -22.24 0.67 10.50
CA MET A 1 -21.18 1.53 11.10
C MET A 1 -20.66 2.45 10.01
N GLY A 2 -20.04 3.58 10.34
CA GLY A 2 -19.57 4.53 9.31
C GLY A 2 -18.11 4.29 8.98
N ILE A 3 -17.74 4.31 7.70
CA ILE A 3 -16.40 4.03 7.17
C ILE A 3 -15.27 4.69 8.00
N GLY A 4 -15.41 5.98 8.33
CA GLY A 4 -14.40 6.68 9.14
C GLY A 4 -14.22 6.15 10.57
N ARG A 5 -15.25 5.54 11.18
CA ARG A 5 -15.11 4.85 12.48
C ARG A 5 -14.36 3.53 12.31
N ASP A 6 -14.64 2.80 11.24
CA ASP A 6 -14.01 1.51 10.95
C ASP A 6 -12.52 1.71 10.64
N MET A 7 -12.16 2.74 9.88
CA MET A 7 -10.77 3.18 9.66
C MET A 7 -10.03 3.46 10.96
N ARG A 8 -10.63 4.25 11.86
CA ARG A 8 -10.01 4.57 13.15
C ARG A 8 -9.84 3.34 14.03
N ARG A 9 -10.83 2.43 14.02
CA ARG A 9 -10.78 1.17 14.77
C ARG A 9 -9.63 0.30 14.27
N LEU A 10 -9.56 0.05 12.96
CA LEU A 10 -8.48 -0.74 12.37
C LEU A 10 -7.12 -0.10 12.65
N CYS A 11 -6.99 1.20 12.42
CA CYS A 11 -5.73 1.92 12.63
C CYS A 11 -5.26 1.81 14.09
N ASN A 12 -6.17 1.98 15.06
CA ASN A 12 -5.84 1.84 16.47
C ASN A 12 -5.46 0.40 16.85
N GLU A 13 -6.11 -0.60 16.26
CA GLU A 13 -5.82 -2.00 16.51
C GLU A 13 -4.45 -2.40 15.96
N LEU A 14 -4.14 -2.02 14.72
CA LEU A 14 -2.84 -2.30 14.09
C LEU A 14 -1.71 -1.60 14.84
N VAL A 15 -1.85 -0.31 15.13
CA VAL A 15 -0.82 0.47 15.82
C VAL A 15 -0.70 0.07 17.30
N GLY A 16 -1.81 -0.21 17.97
CA GLY A 16 -1.83 -0.64 19.37
C GLY A 16 -1.22 -2.02 19.61
N GLY A 17 -1.14 -2.85 18.56
CA GLY A 17 -0.48 -4.15 18.59
C GLY A 17 1.03 -4.12 18.34
N LEU A 18 1.63 -2.95 18.13
CA LEU A 18 3.06 -2.79 17.89
C LEU A 18 3.83 -2.74 19.21
N THR A 19 4.89 -3.54 19.33
CA THR A 19 5.79 -3.58 20.49
C THR A 19 7.20 -3.07 20.16
N LEU A 20 7.32 -2.24 19.13
CA LEU A 20 8.60 -1.77 18.62
C LEU A 20 9.13 -0.58 19.46
N PRO A 21 10.45 -0.52 19.71
CA PRO A 21 11.07 0.67 20.29
C PRO A 21 11.01 1.83 19.28
N ALA A 22 10.71 3.04 19.76
CA ALA A 22 10.71 4.23 18.91
C ALA A 22 12.05 5.00 19.05
N PRO A 23 12.68 5.44 17.94
CA PRO A 23 12.30 5.18 16.55
C PRO A 23 12.75 3.78 16.08
N ALA A 24 11.91 3.11 15.29
CA ALA A 24 12.17 1.80 14.69
C ALA A 24 12.64 1.95 13.23
N ALA A 25 13.37 0.94 12.73
CA ALA A 25 13.70 0.87 11.32
C ALA A 25 12.40 0.75 10.48
N PRO A 26 12.30 1.41 9.30
CA PRO A 26 11.10 1.36 8.47
C PRO A 26 10.59 -0.06 8.20
N GLU A 27 11.48 -0.96 7.79
CA GLU A 27 11.10 -2.35 7.49
C GLU A 27 10.55 -3.11 8.71
N GLU A 28 11.08 -2.87 9.91
CA GLU A 28 10.57 -3.50 11.14
C GLU A 28 9.15 -3.02 11.44
N LEU A 29 8.89 -1.73 11.26
CA LEU A 29 7.56 -1.17 11.40
C LEU A 29 6.57 -1.76 10.38
N TYR A 30 6.98 -1.91 9.12
CA TYR A 30 6.13 -2.48 8.08
C TYR A 30 5.80 -3.94 8.37
N ARG A 31 6.80 -4.75 8.76
CA ARG A 31 6.59 -6.15 9.16
C ARG A 31 5.66 -6.23 10.36
N ALA A 32 5.85 -5.41 11.39
CA ALA A 32 5.01 -5.44 12.58
C ALA A 32 3.55 -5.04 12.31
N LEU A 33 3.30 -4.11 11.37
CA LEU A 33 1.95 -3.78 10.89
C LEU A 33 1.31 -4.97 10.16
N CYS A 34 2.05 -5.65 9.28
CA CYS A 34 1.60 -6.87 8.62
C CYS A 34 1.35 -8.03 9.61
N ASP A 35 2.18 -8.17 10.64
CA ASP A 35 1.98 -9.16 11.70
C ASP A 35 0.71 -8.88 12.51
N ALA A 36 0.43 -7.61 12.80
CA ALA A 36 -0.82 -7.20 13.43
C ALA A 36 -2.04 -7.52 12.54
N MET A 37 -1.93 -7.28 11.23
CA MET A 37 -2.97 -7.67 10.28
C MET A 37 -3.13 -9.19 10.19
N SER A 38 -2.02 -9.94 10.27
CA SER A 38 -2.03 -11.41 10.25
C SER A 38 -2.84 -11.97 11.41
N ARG A 39 -2.62 -11.46 12.62
CA ARG A 39 -3.39 -11.85 13.82
C ARG A 39 -4.88 -11.56 13.66
N ARG A 40 -5.22 -10.43 13.04
CA ARG A 40 -6.61 -10.03 12.80
C ARG A 40 -7.31 -10.90 11.75
N ARG A 41 -6.62 -11.22 10.65
CA ARG A 41 -7.16 -12.07 9.57
C ARG A 41 -7.16 -13.56 9.93
N GLY A 42 -6.32 -13.99 10.86
CA GLY A 42 -6.07 -15.40 11.12
C GLY A 42 -5.28 -16.10 10.01
N ARG A 43 -4.61 -15.33 9.14
CA ARG A 43 -3.80 -15.80 8.00
C ARG A 43 -2.50 -14.97 7.91
N PRO A 44 -1.34 -15.55 7.56
CA PRO A 44 -0.09 -14.80 7.43
C PRO A 44 -0.18 -13.70 6.36
N VAL A 45 0.33 -12.51 6.68
CA VAL A 45 0.50 -11.38 5.76
C VAL A 45 1.98 -11.01 5.73
N HIS A 46 2.61 -11.13 4.57
CA HIS A 46 4.03 -10.84 4.39
C HIS A 46 4.25 -9.51 3.69
N PHE A 47 5.17 -8.70 4.21
CA PHE A 47 5.61 -7.48 3.56
C PHE A 47 6.77 -7.74 2.60
N ARG A 48 6.71 -7.17 1.39
CA ARG A 48 7.78 -7.16 0.39
C ARG A 48 7.88 -5.80 -0.28
N THR A 49 9.03 -5.56 -0.90
CA THR A 49 9.22 -4.44 -1.81
C THR A 49 9.59 -4.95 -3.20
N ALA A 50 9.21 -4.18 -4.22
CA ALA A 50 9.59 -4.44 -5.61
C ALA A 50 9.57 -3.12 -6.41
N VAL A 51 10.13 -3.15 -7.61
CA VAL A 51 10.11 -2.00 -8.52
C VAL A 51 8.88 -2.09 -9.42
N PHE A 52 8.03 -1.07 -9.39
CA PHE A 52 6.83 -1.01 -10.20
C PHE A 52 7.09 -0.28 -11.53
N PRO A 53 6.40 -0.68 -12.62
CA PRO A 53 6.40 0.09 -13.85
C PRO A 53 5.93 1.54 -13.62
N PRO A 54 6.53 2.54 -14.28
CA PRO A 54 6.03 3.91 -14.22
C PRO A 54 4.57 4.00 -14.69
N GLY A 55 3.74 4.71 -13.93
CA GLY A 55 2.33 4.96 -14.29
C GLY A 55 1.36 3.81 -14.01
N THR A 56 1.81 2.75 -13.32
CA THR A 56 0.95 1.70 -12.74
C THR A 56 0.71 1.94 -11.25
N ALA A 57 0.17 0.94 -10.54
CA ALA A 57 0.07 0.92 -9.08
C ALA A 57 1.43 1.17 -8.40
N SER A 58 1.39 1.66 -7.16
CA SER A 58 2.56 1.78 -6.28
C SER A 58 2.61 0.71 -5.18
N GLY A 59 1.55 -0.07 -5.06
CA GLY A 59 1.42 -1.19 -4.13
C GLY A 59 0.52 -2.29 -4.73
N LEU A 60 0.64 -3.50 -4.20
CA LEU A 60 -0.22 -4.63 -4.51
C LEU A 60 -0.41 -5.52 -3.30
N TRP A 61 -1.66 -5.86 -3.00
CA TRP A 61 -2.03 -7.05 -2.24
C TRP A 61 -2.25 -8.25 -3.17
N LEU A 62 -1.44 -9.29 -2.99
CA LEU A 62 -1.58 -10.60 -3.61
C LEU A 62 -2.23 -11.57 -2.61
N ASP A 63 -3.43 -12.04 -2.95
CA ASP A 63 -4.17 -13.06 -2.20
C ASP A 63 -3.73 -14.44 -2.70
N LEU A 64 -2.84 -15.11 -1.94
CA LEU A 64 -2.39 -16.47 -2.24
C LEU A 64 -3.18 -17.48 -1.40
N THR A 65 -3.07 -18.76 -1.78
CA THR A 65 -3.86 -19.84 -1.16
C THR A 65 -3.65 -19.96 0.35
N ASP A 66 -2.42 -19.84 0.83
CA ASP A 66 -2.04 -20.06 2.23
C ASP A 66 -1.63 -18.78 2.97
N ARG A 67 -1.42 -17.67 2.25
CA ARG A 67 -0.90 -16.42 2.79
C ARG A 67 -1.28 -15.21 1.93
N ASP A 68 -1.16 -14.04 2.51
CA ASP A 68 -1.24 -12.77 1.82
C ASP A 68 0.17 -12.19 1.64
N VAL A 69 0.41 -11.50 0.52
CA VAL A 69 1.64 -10.73 0.31
C VAL A 69 1.28 -9.30 -0.04
N VAL A 70 1.79 -8.33 0.73
CA VAL A 70 1.74 -6.91 0.39
C VAL A 70 3.08 -6.51 -0.20
N VAL A 71 3.04 -6.00 -1.42
CA VAL A 71 4.22 -5.50 -2.14
C VAL A 71 4.11 -4.00 -2.27
N VAL A 72 5.15 -3.26 -1.87
CA VAL A 72 5.22 -1.80 -1.95
C VAL A 72 6.36 -1.37 -2.88
N GLU A 73 6.19 -0.26 -3.61
CA GLU A 73 7.25 0.31 -4.44
C GLU A 73 8.49 0.66 -3.61
N GLU A 74 9.59 -0.01 -3.95
CA GLU A 74 10.86 0.04 -3.24
C GLU A 74 11.49 1.43 -3.23
N ARG A 75 11.33 2.20 -4.31
CA ARG A 75 12.03 3.49 -4.52
C ARG A 75 11.30 4.70 -3.91
N THR A 76 10.22 4.48 -3.18
CA THR A 76 9.48 5.56 -2.51
C THR A 76 10.05 5.82 -1.11
N ALA A 77 9.97 7.08 -0.66
CA ALA A 77 10.43 7.44 0.69
C ALA A 77 9.65 6.66 1.77
N PRO A 78 10.25 6.36 2.94
CA PRO A 78 9.60 5.55 3.97
C PRO A 78 8.22 6.04 4.41
N GLY A 79 8.01 7.35 4.50
CA GLY A 79 6.69 7.92 4.79
C GLY A 79 5.64 7.62 3.71
N HIS A 80 6.03 7.62 2.44
CA HIS A 80 5.14 7.24 1.33
C HIS A 80 4.90 5.73 1.29
N GLN A 81 5.91 4.91 1.58
CA GLN A 81 5.75 3.46 1.71
C GLN A 81 4.72 3.09 2.79
N LEU A 82 4.67 3.81 3.92
CA LEU A 82 3.62 3.63 4.93
C LEU A 82 2.22 3.93 4.41
N VAL A 83 2.07 4.98 3.59
CA VAL A 83 0.77 5.32 2.99
C VAL A 83 0.33 4.21 2.04
N ILE A 84 1.23 3.74 1.18
CA ILE A 84 0.97 2.63 0.25
C ILE A 84 0.63 1.37 1.03
N LEU A 85 1.43 0.98 2.03
CA LEU A 85 1.16 -0.18 2.86
C LEU A 85 -0.22 -0.08 3.53
N GLY A 86 -0.54 1.06 4.15
CA GLY A 86 -1.84 1.25 4.77
C GLY A 86 -2.98 1.11 3.76
N HIS A 87 -2.84 1.69 2.57
CA HIS A 87 -3.80 1.55 1.48
C HIS A 87 -4.07 0.07 1.13
N GLU A 88 -3.03 -0.74 0.92
CA GLU A 88 -3.20 -2.19 0.64
C GLU A 88 -3.86 -2.94 1.80
N LEU A 89 -3.51 -2.60 3.05
CA LEU A 89 -4.14 -3.19 4.25
C LEU A 89 -5.62 -2.79 4.38
N TRP A 90 -6.03 -1.64 3.85
CA TRP A 90 -7.44 -1.26 3.79
C TRP A 90 -8.22 -2.13 2.81
N HIS A 91 -7.68 -2.37 1.60
CA HIS A 91 -8.30 -3.29 0.65
C HIS A 91 -8.54 -4.67 1.25
N MET A 92 -7.59 -5.19 2.02
CA MET A 92 -7.76 -6.42 2.80
C MET A 92 -8.92 -6.35 3.80
N GLN A 93 -9.05 -5.24 4.53
CA GLN A 93 -10.10 -5.09 5.55
C GLN A 93 -11.49 -4.95 4.92
N ALA A 94 -11.57 -4.18 3.85
CA ALA A 94 -12.82 -3.89 3.18
C ALA A 94 -13.27 -5.06 2.27
N ASP A 95 -12.43 -6.08 2.13
CA ASP A 95 -12.59 -7.19 1.19
C ASP A 95 -12.84 -6.70 -0.24
N HIS A 96 -12.27 -5.53 -0.54
CA HIS A 96 -12.28 -4.94 -1.87
C HIS A 96 -11.32 -5.75 -2.72
N SER A 97 -11.84 -6.86 -3.26
CA SER A 97 -11.23 -7.79 -4.21
C SER A 97 -9.69 -7.71 -4.24
N GLY A 98 -9.02 -8.46 -3.37
CA GLY A 98 -7.59 -8.72 -3.55
C GLY A 98 -7.34 -9.20 -4.98
N HIS A 99 -6.16 -8.95 -5.53
CA HIS A 99 -5.83 -9.44 -6.86
C HIS A 99 -5.67 -10.96 -6.77
N HIS A 100 -6.79 -11.68 -6.89
CA HIS A 100 -6.82 -13.12 -6.84
C HIS A 100 -6.02 -13.62 -8.03
N VAL A 101 -4.88 -14.25 -7.76
CA VAL A 101 -3.94 -14.66 -8.80
C VAL A 101 -4.37 -16.02 -9.39
N ASP A 102 -5.67 -16.26 -9.54
CA ASP A 102 -6.17 -17.39 -10.32
C ASP A 102 -6.08 -17.02 -11.81
N GLY A 103 -5.20 -17.73 -12.53
CA GLY A 103 -4.96 -17.52 -13.96
C GLY A 103 -3.56 -16.99 -14.31
N VAL A 104 -2.67 -16.74 -13.34
CA VAL A 104 -1.22 -16.60 -13.59
C VAL A 104 -0.55 -17.94 -13.24
N GLY A 105 -1.02 -18.99 -13.90
CA GLY A 105 -0.61 -20.37 -13.67
C GLY A 105 0.91 -20.56 -13.73
N ALA A 106 1.42 -21.36 -12.79
CA ALA A 106 2.83 -21.75 -12.60
C ALA A 106 3.81 -20.68 -12.10
N ALA A 107 3.77 -19.44 -12.56
CA ALA A 107 4.77 -18.43 -12.16
C ALA A 107 4.57 -17.90 -10.72
N THR A 108 3.33 -17.88 -10.22
CA THR A 108 3.02 -17.43 -8.85
C THR A 108 3.34 -18.49 -7.81
N ARG A 109 3.37 -19.78 -8.20
CA ARG A 109 3.94 -20.85 -7.37
C ARG A 109 5.45 -20.67 -7.14
N LEU A 110 6.16 -19.82 -7.87
CA LEU A 110 7.57 -19.55 -7.58
C LEU A 110 7.77 -18.40 -6.57
N LEU A 111 6.70 -17.76 -6.10
CA LEU A 111 6.76 -16.90 -4.90
C LEU A 111 6.89 -17.73 -3.60
N LEU A 112 7.02 -19.07 -3.70
CA LEU A 112 6.90 -20.03 -2.61
C LEU A 112 8.10 -20.07 -1.65
N GLU A 113 9.22 -19.43 -1.98
CA GLU A 113 10.38 -19.32 -1.09
C GLU A 113 10.87 -17.87 -1.02
N ASP A 114 11.32 -17.44 0.17
CA ASP A 114 11.71 -16.06 0.54
C ASP A 114 12.86 -15.44 -0.31
N THR A 115 13.27 -16.13 -1.38
CA THR A 115 14.51 -15.92 -2.12
C THR A 115 14.32 -15.48 -3.58
N ASP A 116 13.17 -15.70 -4.22
CA ASP A 116 13.01 -15.43 -5.67
C ASP A 116 12.51 -14.01 -5.97
N ARG A 117 13.40 -13.03 -5.74
CA ARG A 117 13.17 -11.61 -6.07
C ARG A 117 12.80 -11.40 -7.54
N GLU A 118 13.39 -12.15 -8.46
CA GLU A 118 13.07 -12.06 -9.90
C GLU A 118 11.64 -12.53 -10.20
N ALA A 119 11.18 -13.60 -9.56
CA ALA A 119 9.81 -14.09 -9.72
C ALA A 119 8.80 -13.08 -9.16
N LEU A 120 9.11 -12.47 -8.00
CA LEU A 120 8.32 -11.37 -7.44
C LEU A 120 8.24 -10.18 -8.40
N GLN A 121 9.38 -9.76 -8.93
CA GLN A 121 9.45 -8.67 -9.90
C GLN A 121 8.60 -8.97 -11.14
N ALA A 122 8.70 -10.18 -11.70
CA ALA A 122 7.92 -10.61 -12.86
C ALA A 122 6.41 -10.71 -12.56
N ALA A 123 6.03 -11.07 -11.34
CA ALA A 123 4.63 -11.08 -10.90
C ALA A 123 4.09 -9.64 -10.82
N VAL A 124 4.80 -8.74 -10.14
CA VAL A 124 4.42 -7.32 -10.00
C VAL A 124 4.23 -6.65 -11.36
N GLN A 125 5.18 -6.83 -12.29
CA GLN A 125 5.10 -6.28 -13.64
C GLN A 125 3.84 -6.73 -14.39
N ARG A 126 3.46 -8.00 -14.25
CA ARG A 126 2.27 -8.56 -14.93
C ARG A 126 0.96 -8.15 -14.28
N VAL A 127 0.89 -8.12 -12.95
CA VAL A 127 -0.34 -7.79 -12.21
C VAL A 127 -0.60 -6.28 -12.29
N ALA A 128 0.40 -5.44 -12.00
CA ALA A 128 0.24 -3.98 -11.98
C ALA A 128 -0.20 -3.41 -13.35
N ALA A 129 0.20 -4.05 -14.46
CA ALA A 129 -0.21 -3.65 -15.80
C ALA A 129 -1.69 -3.95 -16.11
N ARG A 130 -2.35 -4.81 -15.33
CA ARG A 130 -3.73 -5.29 -15.56
C ARG A 130 -4.72 -4.77 -14.53
N THR A 131 -4.24 -4.17 -13.45
CA THR A 131 -5.05 -3.64 -12.37
C THR A 131 -5.98 -2.52 -12.87
N ARG A 132 -7.23 -2.57 -12.41
CA ARG A 132 -8.24 -1.51 -12.57
C ARG A 132 -8.76 -1.16 -11.18
N PHE A 133 -9.13 0.10 -11.00
CA PHE A 133 -9.43 0.67 -9.70
C PHE A 133 -10.84 1.26 -9.67
N ASP A 134 -11.58 1.03 -8.58
CA ASP A 134 -12.85 1.70 -8.34
C ASP A 134 -12.65 3.02 -7.57
N HIS A 135 -13.14 4.13 -8.11
CA HIS A 135 -12.87 5.44 -7.56
C HIS A 135 -13.34 5.67 -6.12
N ALA A 136 -14.37 4.97 -5.63
CA ALA A 136 -14.81 5.10 -4.24
C ALA A 136 -13.92 4.28 -3.32
N GLU A 137 -13.62 3.04 -3.69
CA GLU A 137 -12.75 2.14 -2.95
C GLU A 137 -11.34 2.72 -2.79
N GLU A 138 -10.78 3.29 -3.86
CA GLU A 138 -9.46 3.95 -3.84
C GLU A 138 -9.40 5.13 -2.87
N ARG A 139 -10.47 5.93 -2.80
CA ARG A 139 -10.52 7.10 -1.92
C ARG A 139 -10.54 6.69 -0.46
N ASP A 140 -11.23 5.61 -0.14
CA ASP A 140 -11.24 5.07 1.22
C ASP A 140 -9.87 4.48 1.58
N ALA A 141 -9.28 3.70 0.68
CA ALA A 141 -7.96 3.11 0.86
C ALA A 141 -6.86 4.19 1.05
N GLU A 142 -6.85 5.22 0.20
CA GLU A 142 -5.96 6.37 0.33
C GLU A 142 -6.15 7.10 1.67
N SER A 143 -7.40 7.34 2.07
CA SER A 143 -7.71 8.00 3.35
C SER A 143 -7.18 7.20 4.55
N PHE A 144 -7.32 5.87 4.52
CA PHE A 144 -6.78 5.01 5.56
C PHE A 144 -5.25 4.98 5.54
N GLY A 145 -4.62 4.91 4.36
CA GLY A 145 -3.16 4.96 4.22
C GLY A 145 -2.55 6.22 4.85
N LEU A 146 -3.15 7.39 4.56
CA LEU A 146 -2.75 8.66 5.15
C LEU A 146 -2.94 8.69 6.68
N LEU A 147 -4.06 8.17 7.17
CA LEU A 147 -4.33 8.06 8.60
C LEU A 147 -3.29 7.20 9.32
N LEU A 148 -2.99 6.02 8.77
CA LEU A 148 -2.02 5.08 9.36
C LEU A 148 -0.61 5.69 9.37
N ALA A 149 -0.16 6.24 8.24
CA ALA A 149 1.14 6.90 8.16
C ALA A 149 1.28 8.06 9.15
N SER A 150 0.22 8.86 9.32
CA SER A 150 0.20 9.95 10.31
C SER A 150 0.37 9.44 11.74
N LYS A 151 -0.20 8.30 12.11
CA LYS A 151 -0.03 7.70 13.45
C LYS A 151 1.35 7.12 13.66
N CYS A 152 1.92 6.54 12.61
CA CYS A 152 3.23 5.89 12.65
C CYS A 152 4.42 6.85 12.56
N ARG A 153 4.19 8.13 12.24
CA ARG A 153 5.25 9.13 12.01
C ARG A 153 6.29 9.23 13.14
N ALA A 154 5.85 9.15 14.40
CA ALA A 154 6.75 9.25 15.56
C ALA A 154 7.61 7.98 15.77
N MET A 155 7.16 6.84 15.25
CA MET A 155 7.89 5.56 15.34
C MET A 155 8.89 5.38 14.20
N LEU A 156 8.80 6.14 13.11
CA LEU A 156 9.62 5.92 11.92
C LEU A 156 10.97 6.64 12.04
N ALA A 157 12.06 5.86 12.14
CA ALA A 157 13.42 6.40 12.07
C ALA A 157 13.66 7.09 10.72
N GLY A 158 14.32 8.26 10.73
CA GLY A 158 14.64 8.99 9.50
C GLY A 158 13.49 9.80 8.90
N SER A 159 12.39 10.02 9.64
CA SER A 159 11.32 10.98 9.26
C SER A 159 11.80 12.43 9.30
N ALA A 160 12.74 12.80 8.42
CA ALA A 160 12.97 14.19 8.06
C ALA A 160 11.82 14.68 7.15
N VAL A 161 10.63 14.83 7.71
CA VAL A 161 9.55 15.58 7.05
C VAL A 161 9.45 16.95 7.73
N ARG A 162 10.28 17.90 7.26
CA ARG A 162 9.93 19.32 7.26
C ARG A 162 9.41 19.65 5.87
N GLY A 163 8.12 19.93 5.75
CA GLY A 163 7.47 20.39 4.53
C GLY A 163 5.96 20.14 4.58
N PRO A 164 5.10 21.14 4.28
CA PRO A 164 3.68 20.88 4.05
C PRO A 164 3.55 19.90 2.89
N VAL A 165 2.68 18.91 3.05
CA VAL A 165 2.28 18.01 1.95
C VAL A 165 1.61 18.88 0.89
N GLN A 166 2.37 19.20 -0.15
CA GLN A 166 1.81 19.69 -1.39
C GLN A 166 0.96 18.55 -1.95
N ARG A 167 -0.34 18.80 -2.06
CA ARG A 167 -1.31 17.90 -2.69
C ARG A 167 -1.01 17.85 -4.19
N ASP A 168 0.06 17.17 -4.58
CA ASP A 168 0.25 16.75 -5.96
C ASP A 168 -0.39 15.37 -6.11
N GLY A 169 -1.72 15.40 -6.06
CA GLY A 169 -2.52 14.30 -6.56
C GLY A 169 -2.27 14.16 -8.05
N VAL A 170 -1.80 13.00 -8.47
CA VAL A 170 -1.81 12.60 -9.88
C VAL A 170 -3.24 12.19 -10.26
N ALA A 171 -4.13 13.18 -10.18
CA ALA A 171 -5.10 13.50 -11.20
C ALA A 171 -4.47 14.44 -12.26
N GLY A 172 -3.15 14.35 -12.46
CA GLY A 172 -2.37 15.18 -13.38
C GLY A 172 -2.41 14.70 -14.83
N ARG A 173 -3.56 14.31 -15.37
CA ARG A 173 -3.71 13.99 -16.81
C ARG A 173 -5.03 14.39 -17.48
N ILE A 174 -5.79 15.33 -16.94
CA ILE A 174 -6.90 15.95 -17.69
C ILE A 174 -6.84 17.47 -17.56
N GLY A 175 -5.92 18.08 -18.30
CA GLY A 175 -5.77 19.53 -18.41
C GLY A 175 -5.13 19.97 -19.73
N ALA A 176 -5.22 19.14 -20.76
CA ALA A 176 -4.70 19.44 -22.10
C ALA A 176 -5.68 18.93 -23.18
N SER A 177 -6.96 19.27 -23.06
CA SER A 177 -7.95 19.02 -24.13
C SER A 177 -9.16 19.95 -24.17
N LEU A 178 -9.19 21.03 -23.39
CA LEU A 178 -10.19 22.09 -23.61
C LEU A 178 -9.45 23.43 -23.63
N GLY A 179 -9.16 23.88 -24.85
CA GLY A 179 -8.64 25.23 -25.06
C GLY A 179 -9.63 26.27 -24.55
N TYR A 180 -9.12 27.36 -23.99
CA TYR A 180 -9.53 28.75 -24.23
C TYR A 180 -8.53 29.68 -23.48
N PRO A 181 -8.36 30.95 -23.92
CA PRO A 181 -7.14 31.74 -23.80
C PRO A 181 -7.00 32.49 -22.47
N GLY A 182 -5.74 32.77 -22.10
CA GLY A 182 -5.41 33.51 -20.88
C GLY A 182 -5.77 35.00 -20.95
N PRO A 183 -5.92 35.67 -19.79
CA PRO A 183 -6.05 37.12 -19.75
C PRO A 183 -4.68 37.79 -19.72
N GLN A 184 -4.52 38.78 -20.59
CA GLN A 184 -3.50 39.82 -20.49
C GLN A 184 -3.97 40.87 -19.49
N GLY A 185 -3.04 41.44 -18.73
CA GLY A 185 -3.26 42.54 -17.80
C GLY A 185 -2.05 42.75 -16.92
#